data_AF-A0A8J3R036-F1
#
_entry.id   AF-A0A8J3R036-F1
#
_cell.length_a   1.000
_cell.length_b   1.000
_cell.length_c   1.000
_cell.angle_alpha   90.00
_cell.angle_beta   90.00
_cell.angle_gamma   90.00
#
_symmetry.space_group_name_H-M   'P 1'
#
loop_
_entity.id
_entity.type
_entity.pdbx_description
1 polymer ?
#
loop_
_entity_poly.entity_id
_entity_poly.type
_entity_poly.pdbx_seq_one_letter_code
_entity_poly.pdbx_strand_id
1 'polypeptide(L)'
;MSLGDLTRRNLLLAGGAVAAGAAVNLLPGVAFGAPAGGTSQQTKTVTGTFTPSISDWYYLPVEVPKGVNQIDVSYSYDKPAVPAGVRGNACDIGMFGPEGIQLGNQRGFRGWSGGFRTSFSISASQATPGYIPGPITPGTWHVILGPYTVAPQGLNYQVQITLTFGPEGQPFKPHPAPATASAKQRGKAWYRGDCHLHTVHSDGQRTPQQLVTDARGAGLDFIVSTDHNTSSSQLQWGDEATDDLLILNGEEVTTRSGHWPAIGLPAGTWIDWRYRASDSKDFQHFVDQVHKAGGLVTAAHPFANCFGCTYEFAYEIADLVEIWNGPWTEDDQATVDHWDGLLRSGKWIPAIGDSDAHNPNQIVALPHTVVLADSLRQKDLLAGLKAGRSWLAESSAVQLSFSVSDGGKSAGIGERLASDIGTPVTVTAQVGGVPGTTVSILDQLGPEHSETVPDSGTATVTWTTYPRYSRWVRLEVRRPSGGPNTTTPNAMVAMTNPIFVGKS
;
A
#
# COMPACT_ATOMS: atom_id res chain seq x y z
N MET A 1 -24.38 -20.26 -48.82
CA MET A 1 -24.25 -20.26 -47.35
C MET A 1 -22.77 -20.24 -47.05
N SER A 2 -22.25 -19.06 -46.69
CA SER A 2 -20.83 -18.79 -46.47
C SER A 2 -20.75 -17.87 -45.26
N LEU A 3 -19.84 -18.21 -44.35
CA LEU A 3 -19.44 -17.41 -43.19
C LEU A 3 -18.98 -16.02 -43.66
N GLY A 4 -19.62 -14.98 -43.13
CA GLY A 4 -19.21 -13.59 -43.35
C GLY A 4 -18.34 -13.11 -42.20
N ASP A 5 -17.04 -13.03 -42.45
CA ASP A 5 -16.07 -12.32 -41.63
C ASP A 5 -16.45 -10.83 -41.47
N LEU A 6 -16.69 -10.40 -40.23
CA LEU A 6 -16.87 -8.98 -39.90
C LEU A 6 -15.50 -8.35 -39.62
N THR A 7 -14.84 -7.88 -40.69
CA THR A 7 -13.57 -7.15 -40.60
C THR A 7 -13.79 -5.63 -40.47
N ARG A 8 -13.20 -5.06 -39.40
CA ARG A 8 -12.60 -3.70 -39.24
C ARG A 8 -13.25 -2.43 -39.82
N ARG A 9 -14.46 -2.40 -40.36
CA ARG A 9 -14.97 -1.21 -41.09
C ARG A 9 -16.22 -0.47 -40.55
N ASN A 10 -16.69 -0.75 -39.34
CA ASN A 10 -17.82 -0.02 -38.73
C ASN A 10 -17.47 0.83 -37.48
N LEU A 11 -16.20 1.19 -37.27
CA LEU A 11 -15.77 1.98 -36.09
C LEU A 11 -15.49 3.46 -36.40
N LEU A 12 -16.09 3.99 -37.46
CA LEU A 12 -16.05 5.42 -37.80
C LEU A 12 -17.46 5.83 -38.19
N LEU A 13 -18.24 6.31 -37.22
CA LEU A 13 -19.33 7.29 -37.38
C LEU A 13 -19.97 7.57 -36.01
N ALA A 14 -19.22 8.24 -35.13
CA ALA A 14 -19.72 9.15 -34.10
C ALA A 14 -18.51 9.94 -33.54
N GLY A 15 -17.81 10.64 -34.45
CA GLY A 15 -16.74 11.55 -34.08
C GLY A 15 -17.32 12.87 -33.58
N GLY A 16 -17.27 13.09 -32.26
CA GLY A 16 -17.30 14.41 -31.65
C GLY A 16 -15.89 14.74 -31.16
N ALA A 17 -15.37 15.92 -31.53
CA ALA A 17 -13.98 16.33 -31.33
C ALA A 17 -13.47 16.13 -29.89
N VAL A 18 -12.40 15.35 -29.74
CA VAL A 18 -11.63 15.24 -28.49
C VAL A 18 -10.41 16.14 -28.60
N ALA A 19 -10.37 17.18 -27.77
CA ALA A 19 -9.17 17.96 -27.50
C ALA A 19 -8.09 17.04 -26.90
N ALA A 20 -6.83 17.27 -27.24
CA ALA A 20 -5.68 16.44 -26.86
C ALA A 20 -5.66 16.11 -25.35
N GLY A 21 -6.08 14.88 -25.04
CA GLY A 21 -6.05 14.23 -23.74
C GLY A 21 -6.21 12.74 -24.01
N ALA A 22 -5.55 11.87 -23.22
CA ALA A 22 -5.47 10.44 -23.47
C ALA A 22 -6.81 9.83 -23.91
N ALA A 23 -6.80 9.03 -24.99
CA ALA A 23 -8.01 8.42 -25.53
C ALA A 23 -8.69 7.57 -24.44
N VAL A 24 -9.86 8.01 -23.98
CA VAL A 24 -10.66 7.26 -23.01
C VAL A 24 -11.32 6.09 -23.73
N ASN A 25 -11.09 4.86 -23.25
CA ASN A 25 -11.68 3.66 -23.84
C ASN A 25 -13.10 3.43 -23.32
N LEU A 26 -14.09 3.98 -24.02
CA LEU A 26 -15.50 3.74 -23.73
C LEU A 26 -16.00 2.47 -24.41
N LEU A 27 -16.70 1.62 -23.65
CA LEU A 27 -17.47 0.49 -24.14
C LEU A 27 -18.88 0.93 -24.58
N PRO A 28 -19.60 0.12 -25.38
CA PRO A 28 -21.01 0.39 -25.69
C PRO A 28 -21.85 0.47 -24.40
N GLY A 29 -22.48 1.62 -24.16
CA GLY A 29 -23.22 1.88 -22.93
C GLY A 29 -24.60 1.22 -22.86
N VAL A 30 -25.19 1.24 -21.67
CA VAL A 30 -26.58 0.82 -21.41
C VAL A 30 -27.37 1.93 -20.75
N ALA A 31 -28.65 2.05 -21.11
CA ALA A 31 -29.54 3.05 -20.53
C ALA A 31 -30.78 2.44 -19.89
N PHE A 32 -31.16 2.90 -18.69
CA PHE A 32 -32.35 2.43 -17.98
C PHE A 32 -33.50 3.42 -18.08
N GLY A 33 -34.74 2.91 -18.08
CA GLY A 33 -35.94 3.74 -18.11
C GLY A 33 -36.46 4.01 -16.71
N ALA A 34 -36.92 5.22 -16.42
CA ALA A 34 -37.61 5.50 -15.16
C ALA A 34 -38.92 4.68 -15.09
N PRO A 35 -39.20 3.96 -13.99
CA PRO A 35 -40.45 3.24 -13.82
C PRO A 35 -41.63 4.20 -13.66
N ALA A 36 -42.84 3.73 -13.95
CA ALA A 36 -44.08 4.51 -13.84
C ALA A 36 -44.49 4.85 -12.38
N GLY A 37 -43.70 4.42 -11.39
CA GLY A 37 -43.90 4.64 -9.95
C GLY A 37 -43.69 3.37 -9.12
N GLY A 38 -43.46 3.54 -7.81
CA GLY A 38 -43.28 2.43 -6.86
C GLY A 38 -41.87 1.83 -6.81
N THR A 39 -41.66 0.91 -5.87
CA THR A 39 -40.40 0.15 -5.74
C THR A 39 -40.33 -0.89 -6.85
N SER A 40 -39.24 -0.87 -7.62
CA SER A 40 -39.03 -1.85 -8.70
C SER A 40 -37.54 -2.10 -8.92
N GLN A 41 -37.20 -3.17 -9.64
CA GLN A 41 -35.84 -3.47 -10.06
C GLN A 41 -35.78 -3.65 -11.56
N GLN A 42 -34.69 -3.18 -12.16
CA GLN A 42 -34.38 -3.40 -13.56
C GLN A 42 -32.97 -3.93 -13.69
N THR A 43 -32.78 -5.00 -14.45
CA THR A 43 -31.47 -5.60 -14.70
C THR A 43 -31.14 -5.55 -16.19
N LYS A 44 -29.90 -5.20 -16.51
CA LYS A 44 -29.33 -5.30 -17.86
C LYS A 44 -28.01 -6.04 -17.82
N THR A 45 -27.77 -6.82 -18.87
CA THR A 45 -26.54 -7.57 -19.04
C THR A 45 -25.80 -7.04 -20.26
N VAL A 46 -24.50 -6.81 -20.11
CA VAL A 46 -23.58 -6.41 -21.16
C VAL A 46 -22.54 -7.51 -21.31
N THR A 47 -22.23 -7.90 -22.53
CA THR A 47 -21.17 -8.87 -22.83
C THR A 47 -20.20 -8.28 -23.83
N GLY A 48 -18.95 -8.72 -23.77
CA GLY A 48 -17.95 -8.32 -24.73
C GLY A 48 -16.72 -9.21 -24.66
N THR A 49 -15.73 -8.88 -25.49
CA THR A 49 -14.47 -9.61 -25.57
C THR A 49 -13.32 -8.62 -25.63
N PHE A 50 -12.32 -8.82 -24.77
CA PHE A 50 -11.03 -8.16 -24.87
C PHE A 50 -10.05 -9.05 -25.62
N THR A 51 -9.27 -8.45 -26.53
CA THR A 51 -8.16 -9.14 -27.19
C THR A 51 -6.86 -8.91 -26.41
N PRO A 52 -5.76 -9.65 -26.66
CA PRO A 52 -4.49 -9.39 -25.98
C PRO A 52 -3.92 -7.98 -26.21
N SER A 53 -4.28 -7.30 -27.31
CA SER A 53 -3.88 -5.90 -27.55
C SER A 53 -4.94 -4.97 -26.97
N ILE A 54 -4.73 -4.56 -25.72
CA ILE A 54 -5.67 -3.76 -24.94
C ILE A 54 -4.96 -2.64 -24.19
N SER A 55 -5.74 -1.62 -23.81
CA SER A 55 -5.38 -0.67 -22.77
C SER A 55 -5.71 -1.22 -21.39
N ASP A 56 -5.24 -0.54 -20.34
CA ASP A 56 -5.43 -1.02 -18.96
C ASP A 56 -6.86 -0.87 -18.45
N TRP A 57 -7.58 0.16 -18.90
CA TRP A 57 -8.86 0.56 -18.33
C TRP A 57 -9.91 0.79 -19.42
N TYR A 58 -11.07 0.18 -19.24
CA TYR A 58 -12.25 0.35 -20.09
C TYR A 58 -13.44 0.76 -19.23
N TYR A 59 -14.28 1.64 -19.76
CA TYR A 59 -15.42 2.20 -19.02
C TYR A 59 -16.71 1.85 -19.74
N LEU A 60 -17.63 1.19 -19.04
CA LEU A 60 -18.97 0.88 -19.49
C LEU A 60 -19.93 1.98 -18.99
N PRO A 61 -20.43 2.87 -19.87
CA PRO A 61 -21.39 3.89 -19.48
C PRO A 61 -22.74 3.27 -19.10
N VAL A 62 -23.31 3.74 -18.00
CA VAL A 62 -24.62 3.34 -17.47
C VAL A 62 -25.45 4.60 -17.26
N GLU A 63 -26.47 4.82 -18.10
CA GLU A 63 -27.40 5.92 -17.89
C GLU A 63 -28.38 5.57 -16.76
N VAL A 64 -28.16 6.20 -15.61
CA VAL A 64 -28.95 6.03 -14.39
C VAL A 64 -30.04 7.12 -14.35
N PRO A 65 -31.34 6.75 -14.43
CA PRO A 65 -32.44 7.70 -14.35
C PRO A 65 -32.71 8.16 -12.92
N LYS A 66 -33.63 9.13 -12.77
CA LYS A 66 -34.15 9.55 -11.46
C LYS A 66 -34.87 8.42 -10.73
N GLY A 67 -34.77 8.42 -9.40
CA GLY A 67 -35.50 7.52 -8.51
C GLY A 67 -34.82 6.19 -8.22
N VAL A 68 -33.57 6.01 -8.67
CA VAL A 68 -32.72 4.88 -8.28
C VAL A 68 -32.18 5.13 -6.88
N ASN A 69 -32.24 4.14 -6.00
CA ASN A 69 -31.72 4.22 -4.63
C ASN A 69 -30.53 3.26 -4.37
N GLN A 70 -30.32 2.28 -5.25
CA GLN A 70 -29.21 1.33 -5.17
C GLN A 70 -28.79 0.86 -6.56
N ILE A 71 -27.48 0.71 -6.75
CA ILE A 71 -26.86 0.09 -7.92
C ILE A 71 -26.14 -1.19 -7.45
N ASP A 72 -26.52 -2.32 -8.02
CA ASP A 72 -25.83 -3.59 -7.85
C ASP A 72 -25.15 -3.98 -9.16
N VAL A 73 -23.88 -4.37 -9.10
CA VAL A 73 -23.13 -4.84 -10.27
C VAL A 73 -22.49 -6.16 -9.94
N SER A 74 -22.64 -7.13 -10.84
CA SER A 74 -21.86 -8.37 -10.83
C SER A 74 -21.19 -8.55 -12.18
N TYR A 75 -20.06 -9.25 -12.21
CA TYR A 75 -19.40 -9.59 -13.46
C TYR A 75 -18.77 -10.97 -13.41
N SER A 76 -18.53 -11.51 -14.60
CA SER A 76 -17.81 -12.75 -14.81
C SER A 76 -16.99 -12.67 -16.08
N TYR A 77 -15.98 -13.52 -16.18
CA TYR A 77 -15.19 -13.69 -17.38
C TYR A 77 -14.66 -15.11 -17.46
N ASP A 78 -14.28 -15.54 -18.67
CA ASP A 78 -13.74 -16.88 -18.89
C ASP A 78 -12.34 -17.04 -18.27
N LYS A 79 -12.10 -18.18 -17.62
CA LYS A 79 -10.81 -18.58 -17.05
C LYS A 79 -10.30 -19.86 -17.73
N PRO A 80 -9.94 -19.78 -19.02
CA PRO A 80 -9.55 -20.95 -19.78
C PRO A 80 -8.21 -21.52 -19.26
N ALA A 81 -8.01 -22.83 -19.44
CA ALA A 81 -6.70 -23.43 -19.23
C ALA A 81 -5.71 -22.84 -20.24
N VAL A 82 -4.51 -22.49 -19.77
CA VAL A 82 -3.42 -21.94 -20.59
C VAL A 82 -2.16 -22.79 -20.42
N PRO A 83 -1.27 -22.87 -21.43
CA PRO A 83 0.00 -23.57 -21.29
C PRO A 83 0.86 -23.02 -20.15
N ALA A 84 1.76 -23.84 -19.62
CA ALA A 84 2.72 -23.41 -18.61
C ALA A 84 3.51 -22.17 -19.09
N GLY A 85 3.64 -21.16 -18.22
CA GLY A 85 4.30 -19.89 -18.54
C GLY A 85 3.40 -18.86 -19.25
N VAL A 86 2.19 -19.23 -19.70
CA VAL A 86 1.22 -18.29 -20.27
C VAL A 86 0.30 -17.78 -19.17
N ARG A 87 0.06 -16.47 -19.12
CA ARG A 87 -0.88 -15.88 -18.15
C ARG A 87 -2.32 -16.17 -18.56
N GLY A 88 -3.15 -16.52 -17.58
CA GLY A 88 -4.60 -16.65 -17.77
C GLY A 88 -5.30 -15.29 -17.81
N ASN A 89 -6.63 -15.32 -17.80
CA ASN A 89 -7.44 -14.11 -17.72
C ASN A 89 -7.57 -13.63 -16.27
N ALA A 90 -7.39 -12.33 -16.08
CA ALA A 90 -7.73 -11.59 -14.87
C ALA A 90 -8.29 -10.24 -15.29
N CYS A 91 -9.40 -9.83 -14.69
CA CYS A 91 -10.04 -8.56 -14.98
C CYS A 91 -10.51 -7.96 -13.67
N ASP A 92 -10.20 -6.69 -13.45
CA ASP A 92 -10.58 -5.96 -12.25
C ASP A 92 -11.90 -5.21 -12.48
N ILE A 93 -12.60 -4.85 -11.40
CA ILE A 93 -13.85 -4.09 -11.49
C ILE A 93 -13.93 -2.95 -10.47
N GLY A 94 -14.56 -1.85 -10.85
CA GLY A 94 -14.88 -0.71 -9.99
C GLY A 94 -16.03 0.12 -10.53
N MET A 95 -16.26 1.29 -9.93
CA MET A 95 -17.32 2.21 -10.34
C MET A 95 -16.91 3.67 -10.20
N PHE A 96 -17.32 4.47 -11.17
CA PHE A 96 -17.36 5.93 -11.08
C PHE A 96 -18.79 6.46 -11.23
N GLY A 97 -19.08 7.53 -10.48
CA GLY A 97 -20.31 8.30 -10.54
C GLY A 97 -20.38 9.27 -11.73
N PRO A 98 -21.50 10.00 -11.84
CA PRO A 98 -21.75 10.93 -12.95
C PRO A 98 -20.86 12.18 -12.93
N GLU A 99 -20.12 12.41 -11.85
CA GLU A 99 -19.15 13.49 -11.74
C GLU A 99 -17.93 13.29 -12.65
N GLY A 100 -17.72 12.08 -13.17
CA GLY A 100 -16.79 11.79 -14.27
C GLY A 100 -15.63 10.86 -13.92
N ILE A 101 -14.92 10.43 -14.97
CA ILE A 101 -13.86 9.40 -14.91
C ILE A 101 -12.46 9.96 -15.12
N GLN A 102 -12.29 11.28 -15.12
CA GLN A 102 -11.00 11.92 -15.37
C GLN A 102 -9.97 11.47 -14.32
N LEU A 103 -8.72 11.32 -14.74
CA LEU A 103 -7.61 10.98 -13.86
C LEU A 103 -7.54 11.96 -12.68
N GLY A 104 -7.49 11.46 -11.45
CA GLY A 104 -7.48 12.26 -10.21
C GLY A 104 -8.84 12.85 -9.80
N ASN A 105 -9.94 12.58 -10.51
CA ASN A 105 -11.26 13.11 -10.14
C ASN A 105 -11.92 12.28 -9.03
N GLN A 106 -11.50 12.52 -7.78
CA GLN A 106 -12.05 11.87 -6.60
C GLN A 106 -13.58 11.98 -6.47
N ARG A 107 -14.19 13.08 -6.93
CA ARG A 107 -15.65 13.26 -6.84
C ARG A 107 -16.42 12.22 -7.66
N GLY A 108 -15.80 11.71 -8.72
CA GLY A 108 -16.37 10.64 -9.52
C GLY A 108 -16.04 9.26 -8.98
N PHE A 109 -15.01 9.08 -8.16
CA PHE A 109 -14.66 7.75 -7.66
C PHE A 109 -15.75 7.22 -6.70
N ARG A 110 -16.22 5.98 -6.93
CA ARG A 110 -17.24 5.34 -6.09
C ARG A 110 -16.80 4.00 -5.50
N GLY A 111 -15.66 3.47 -5.92
CA GLY A 111 -15.06 2.28 -5.32
C GLY A 111 -14.34 1.38 -6.31
N TRP A 112 -13.56 0.47 -5.74
CA TRP A 112 -12.71 -0.47 -6.45
C TRP A 112 -12.74 -1.83 -5.76
N SER A 113 -12.91 -2.89 -6.55
CA SER A 113 -12.83 -4.29 -6.10
C SER A 113 -11.57 -4.99 -6.57
N GLY A 114 -10.70 -4.35 -7.36
CA GLY A 114 -9.67 -5.07 -8.11
C GLY A 114 -10.24 -6.35 -8.75
N GLY A 115 -9.49 -7.45 -8.64
CA GLY A 115 -9.94 -8.80 -8.99
C GLY A 115 -10.47 -9.61 -7.80
N PHE A 116 -10.59 -9.03 -6.59
CA PHE A 116 -10.86 -9.77 -5.35
C PHE A 116 -12.36 -10.01 -5.08
N ARG A 117 -13.26 -9.25 -5.72
CA ARG A 117 -14.72 -9.49 -5.70
C ARG A 117 -15.28 -9.69 -7.10
N THR A 118 -16.39 -10.42 -7.18
CA THR A 118 -17.18 -10.64 -8.41
C THR A 118 -18.46 -9.80 -8.46
N SER A 119 -18.77 -9.07 -7.39
CA SER A 119 -19.94 -8.18 -7.32
C SER A 119 -19.79 -7.13 -6.22
N PHE A 120 -20.55 -6.04 -6.36
CA PHE A 120 -20.65 -4.97 -5.38
C PHE A 120 -22.01 -4.28 -5.44
N SER A 121 -22.35 -3.57 -4.37
CA SER A 121 -23.57 -2.78 -4.21
C SER A 121 -23.23 -1.39 -3.67
N ILE A 122 -23.96 -0.37 -4.12
CA ILE A 122 -23.81 1.02 -3.69
C ILE A 122 -25.19 1.62 -3.47
N SER A 123 -25.41 2.23 -2.31
CA SER A 123 -26.60 3.00 -1.97
C SER A 123 -26.23 4.23 -1.14
N ALA A 124 -27.22 5.07 -0.83
CA ALA A 124 -27.04 6.21 0.07
C ALA A 124 -26.60 5.79 1.48
N SER A 125 -27.04 4.63 1.96
CA SER A 125 -26.85 4.18 3.34
C SER A 125 -25.62 3.31 3.55
N GLN A 126 -25.32 2.46 2.56
CA GLN A 126 -24.32 1.41 2.66
C GLN A 126 -23.73 1.09 1.29
N ALA A 127 -22.53 0.53 1.30
CA ALA A 127 -21.87 0.01 0.13
C ALA A 127 -21.06 -1.24 0.49
N THR A 128 -20.76 -2.07 -0.50
CA THR A 128 -19.81 -3.18 -0.33
C THR A 128 -18.45 -2.62 0.14
N PRO A 129 -17.74 -3.27 1.09
CA PRO A 129 -16.37 -2.90 1.42
C PRO A 129 -15.48 -2.73 0.17
N GLY A 130 -14.78 -1.60 0.09
CA GLY A 130 -14.08 -1.12 -1.11
C GLY A 130 -14.81 -0.01 -1.86
N TYR A 131 -16.09 0.25 -1.53
CA TYR A 131 -16.93 1.25 -2.17
C TYR A 131 -17.41 2.33 -1.20
N ILE A 132 -17.67 3.52 -1.75
CA ILE A 132 -18.09 4.69 -0.99
C ILE A 132 -19.63 4.79 -1.02
N PRO A 133 -20.30 4.62 0.14
CA PRO A 133 -21.74 4.85 0.24
C PRO A 133 -22.07 6.32 -0.03
N GLY A 134 -23.21 6.57 -0.64
CA GLY A 134 -23.63 7.91 -1.01
C GLY A 134 -24.79 7.89 -2.01
N PRO A 135 -25.51 9.01 -2.15
CA PRO A 135 -26.71 9.10 -2.97
C PRO A 135 -26.47 8.59 -4.39
N ILE A 136 -27.52 7.99 -4.97
CA ILE A 136 -27.50 7.59 -6.38
C ILE A 136 -28.12 8.71 -7.21
N THR A 137 -27.24 9.60 -7.71
CA THR A 137 -27.65 10.72 -8.55
C THR A 137 -27.91 10.28 -9.99
N PRO A 138 -28.89 10.89 -10.68
CA PRO A 138 -29.11 10.62 -12.09
C PRO A 138 -27.93 11.09 -12.94
N GLY A 139 -27.63 10.36 -14.01
CA GLY A 139 -26.58 10.70 -14.97
C GLY A 139 -25.83 9.48 -15.49
N THR A 140 -24.72 9.71 -16.18
CA THR A 140 -23.88 8.66 -16.74
C THR A 140 -22.87 8.15 -15.71
N TRP A 141 -23.18 7.01 -15.09
CA TRP A 141 -22.24 6.26 -14.27
C TRP A 141 -21.33 5.41 -15.15
N HIS A 142 -20.20 4.96 -14.60
CA HIS A 142 -19.24 4.15 -15.36
C HIS A 142 -18.78 2.96 -14.53
N VAL A 143 -19.13 1.75 -14.96
CA VAL A 143 -18.44 0.55 -14.47
C VAL A 143 -17.07 0.53 -15.14
N ILE A 144 -16.00 0.57 -14.36
CA ILE A 144 -14.63 0.42 -14.87
C ILE A 144 -14.27 -1.06 -14.86
N LEU A 145 -13.74 -1.55 -15.98
CA LEU A 145 -13.14 -2.87 -16.14
C LEU A 145 -11.65 -2.69 -16.38
N GLY A 146 -10.83 -3.40 -15.60
CA GLY A 146 -9.38 -3.39 -15.71
C GLY A 146 -8.84 -4.74 -16.13
N PRO A 147 -8.86 -5.12 -17.42
CA PRO A 147 -8.31 -6.40 -17.87
C PRO A 147 -6.80 -6.48 -17.56
N TYR A 148 -6.47 -7.13 -16.44
CA TYR A 148 -5.12 -7.16 -15.89
C TYR A 148 -4.19 -8.07 -16.70
N THR A 149 -4.69 -9.26 -17.03
CA THR A 149 -4.04 -10.19 -17.95
C THR A 149 -5.07 -10.77 -18.90
N VAL A 150 -4.71 -10.89 -20.17
CA VAL A 150 -5.56 -11.46 -21.22
C VAL A 150 -4.83 -12.60 -21.90
N ALA A 151 -5.42 -13.79 -21.83
CA ALA A 151 -4.91 -14.99 -22.47
C ALA A 151 -4.94 -14.84 -24.01
N PRO A 152 -4.13 -15.59 -24.77
CA PRO A 152 -4.03 -15.44 -26.22
C PRO A 152 -5.36 -15.53 -27.00
N GLN A 153 -6.30 -16.32 -26.51
CA GLN A 153 -7.65 -16.48 -27.06
C GLN A 153 -8.59 -15.28 -26.79
N GLY A 154 -8.16 -14.33 -25.97
CA GLY A 154 -8.97 -13.22 -25.48
C GLY A 154 -9.65 -13.51 -24.14
N LEU A 155 -10.36 -12.49 -23.65
CA LEU A 155 -11.12 -12.50 -22.41
C LEU A 155 -12.56 -12.14 -22.72
N ASN A 156 -13.46 -13.11 -22.64
CA ASN A 156 -14.89 -12.90 -22.78
C ASN A 156 -15.47 -12.53 -21.43
N TYR A 157 -16.15 -11.39 -21.33
CA TYR A 157 -16.74 -10.90 -20.10
C TYR A 157 -18.26 -10.74 -20.19
N GLN A 158 -18.89 -10.78 -19.04
CA GLN A 158 -20.29 -10.43 -18.82
C GLN A 158 -20.39 -9.52 -17.59
N VAL A 159 -21.06 -8.37 -17.72
CA VAL A 159 -21.40 -7.46 -16.61
C VAL A 159 -22.92 -7.39 -16.50
N GLN A 160 -23.45 -7.67 -15.31
CA GLN A 160 -24.86 -7.52 -14.98
C GLN A 160 -25.02 -6.31 -14.06
N ILE A 161 -25.83 -5.34 -14.47
CA ILE A 161 -26.17 -4.14 -13.70
C ILE A 161 -27.63 -4.20 -13.31
N THR A 162 -27.93 -4.10 -12.02
CA THR A 162 -29.28 -4.00 -11.49
C THR A 162 -29.46 -2.65 -10.81
N LEU A 163 -30.48 -1.90 -11.23
CA LEU A 163 -30.90 -0.67 -10.59
C LEU A 163 -32.16 -0.95 -9.77
N THR A 164 -32.09 -0.62 -8.48
CA THR A 164 -33.27 -0.64 -7.60
C THR A 164 -33.84 0.77 -7.51
N PHE A 165 -35.14 0.88 -7.73
CA PHE A 165 -35.91 2.11 -7.67
C PHE A 165 -36.72 2.16 -6.39
N GLY A 166 -36.80 3.34 -5.79
CA GLY A 166 -37.55 3.53 -4.56
C GLY A 166 -37.13 4.77 -3.79
N PRO A 167 -37.68 4.96 -2.58
CA PRO A 167 -37.22 6.02 -1.69
C PRO A 167 -35.75 5.82 -1.33
N GLU A 168 -35.04 6.93 -1.15
CA GLU A 168 -33.65 6.92 -0.71
C GLU A 168 -33.56 6.49 0.77
N GLY A 169 -32.53 5.70 1.08
CA GLY A 169 -32.22 5.30 2.45
C GLY A 169 -31.63 6.44 3.28
N GLN A 170 -31.38 6.20 4.56
CA GLN A 170 -30.69 7.17 5.41
C GLN A 170 -29.25 7.38 4.93
N PRO A 171 -28.77 8.63 4.77
CA PRO A 171 -27.40 8.86 4.34
C PRO A 171 -26.37 8.26 5.31
N PHE A 172 -25.35 7.61 4.75
CA PHE A 172 -24.17 7.18 5.51
C PHE A 172 -23.52 8.37 6.21
N LYS A 173 -23.06 8.15 7.44
CA LYS A 173 -22.35 9.15 8.24
C LYS A 173 -20.94 8.64 8.50
N PRO A 174 -19.90 9.26 7.92
CA PRO A 174 -18.52 8.91 8.22
C PRO A 174 -18.23 9.07 9.72
N HIS A 175 -17.53 8.11 10.28
CA HIS A 175 -16.97 8.11 11.61
C HIS A 175 -15.48 7.76 11.52
N PRO A 176 -14.62 8.70 11.10
CA PRO A 176 -13.19 8.45 10.96
C PRO A 176 -12.50 8.24 12.32
N ALA A 177 -11.31 7.63 12.32
CA ALA A 177 -10.50 7.44 13.52
C ALA A 177 -10.20 8.77 14.25
N PRO A 178 -10.15 8.77 15.59
CA PRO A 178 -9.65 9.91 16.35
C PRO A 178 -8.14 10.11 16.10
N ALA A 179 -7.68 11.35 16.20
CA ALA A 179 -6.27 11.71 15.97
C ALA A 179 -5.32 11.36 17.15
N THR A 180 -5.80 10.59 18.14
CA THR A 180 -5.08 10.33 19.40
C THR A 180 -5.38 8.95 19.97
N ALA A 181 -4.36 8.32 20.56
CA ALA A 181 -4.47 7.17 21.46
C ALA A 181 -3.81 7.50 22.81
N SER A 182 -4.59 8.07 23.74
CA SER A 182 -4.06 8.68 24.96
C SER A 182 -3.40 7.71 25.93
N ALA A 183 -3.86 6.45 26.01
CA ALA A 183 -3.33 5.45 26.94
C ALA A 183 -1.91 4.99 26.57
N LYS A 184 -1.51 5.11 25.29
CA LYS A 184 -0.16 4.78 24.81
C LYS A 184 0.73 6.00 24.58
N GLN A 185 0.25 7.21 24.84
CA GLN A 185 1.06 8.42 24.69
C GLN A 185 2.20 8.46 25.72
N ARG A 186 3.45 8.60 25.26
CA ARG A 186 4.65 8.59 26.11
C ARG A 186 5.59 9.78 25.86
N GLY A 187 5.14 10.80 25.13
CA GLY A 187 6.00 11.91 24.72
C GLY A 187 7.07 11.43 23.73
N LYS A 188 8.31 11.94 23.84
CA LYS A 188 9.40 11.50 22.96
C LYS A 188 9.80 10.07 23.30
N ALA A 189 9.45 9.13 22.43
CA ALA A 189 9.66 7.70 22.66
C ALA A 189 9.75 6.93 21.34
N TRP A 190 10.18 5.68 21.45
CA TRP A 190 10.04 4.68 20.39
C TRP A 190 8.60 4.15 20.39
N TYR A 191 7.95 4.23 19.24
CA TYR A 191 6.60 3.75 18.98
C TYR A 191 6.64 2.66 17.91
N ARG A 192 5.96 1.54 18.16
CA ARG A 192 5.86 0.43 17.21
C ARG A 192 4.63 0.63 16.33
N GLY A 193 4.78 0.46 15.02
CA GLY A 193 3.63 0.46 14.12
C GLY A 193 3.87 -0.29 12.83
N ASP A 194 2.76 -0.66 12.24
CA ASP A 194 2.69 -1.40 10.98
C ASP A 194 2.00 -0.50 9.96
N CYS A 195 2.75 -0.10 8.93
CA CYS A 195 2.37 0.92 7.96
C CYS A 195 1.77 0.34 6.68
N HIS A 196 1.60 -0.98 6.60
CA HIS A 196 1.14 -1.67 5.40
C HIS A 196 0.18 -2.81 5.78
N LEU A 197 -1.12 -2.54 5.74
CA LEU A 197 -2.15 -3.44 6.24
C LEU A 197 -3.45 -3.36 5.41
N HIS A 198 -4.06 -4.53 5.22
CA HIS A 198 -5.28 -4.70 4.43
C HIS A 198 -6.44 -5.22 5.26
N THR A 199 -7.64 -4.81 4.87
CA THR A 199 -8.89 -5.27 5.47
C THR A 199 -9.81 -5.83 4.38
N VAL A 200 -11.02 -6.21 4.75
CA VAL A 200 -12.10 -6.53 3.81
C VAL A 200 -12.45 -5.38 2.85
N HIS A 201 -11.91 -4.16 3.03
CA HIS A 201 -12.11 -3.05 2.11
C HIS A 201 -11.28 -3.17 0.83
N SER A 202 -10.22 -3.98 0.85
CA SER A 202 -9.55 -4.49 -0.35
C SER A 202 -9.65 -6.02 -0.37
N ASP A 203 -8.57 -6.69 -0.73
CA ASP A 203 -8.40 -8.14 -0.82
C ASP A 203 -7.98 -8.80 0.51
N GLY A 204 -7.90 -8.03 1.59
CA GLY A 204 -7.79 -8.56 2.94
C GLY A 204 -9.05 -9.33 3.38
N GLN A 205 -8.88 -10.23 4.35
CA GLN A 205 -9.94 -11.06 4.91
C GLN A 205 -10.29 -10.68 6.36
N ARG A 206 -9.50 -9.79 6.97
CA ARG A 206 -9.77 -9.27 8.32
C ARG A 206 -10.80 -8.14 8.27
N THR A 207 -11.77 -8.20 9.17
CA THR A 207 -12.58 -7.01 9.47
C THR A 207 -11.72 -5.95 10.16
N PRO A 208 -12.09 -4.66 10.10
CA PRO A 208 -11.46 -3.61 10.90
C PRO A 208 -11.27 -3.98 12.37
N GLN A 209 -12.30 -4.55 13.01
CA GLN A 209 -12.26 -5.02 14.39
C GLN A 209 -11.20 -6.11 14.63
N GLN A 210 -11.11 -7.10 13.74
CA GLN A 210 -10.13 -8.17 13.83
C GLN A 210 -8.71 -7.62 13.68
N LEU A 211 -8.50 -6.70 12.73
CA LEU A 211 -7.20 -6.06 12.53
C LEU A 211 -6.76 -5.27 13.77
N VAL A 212 -7.65 -4.49 14.38
CA VAL A 212 -7.35 -3.77 15.64
C VAL A 212 -7.01 -4.74 16.77
N THR A 213 -7.74 -5.86 16.87
CA THR A 213 -7.46 -6.89 17.87
C THR A 213 -6.07 -7.49 17.70
N ASP A 214 -5.72 -7.87 16.47
CA ASP A 214 -4.41 -8.47 16.16
C ASP A 214 -3.27 -7.46 16.36
N ALA A 215 -3.44 -6.21 15.93
CA ALA A 215 -2.46 -5.14 16.12
C ALA A 215 -2.17 -4.86 17.61
N ARG A 216 -3.21 -4.79 18.44
CA ARG A 216 -3.06 -4.64 19.89
C ARG A 216 -2.39 -5.86 20.52
N GLY A 217 -2.76 -7.06 20.08
CA GLY A 217 -2.15 -8.32 20.51
C GLY A 217 -0.67 -8.42 20.17
N ALA A 218 -0.25 -7.85 19.04
CA ALA A 218 1.15 -7.76 18.62
C ALA A 218 1.96 -6.69 19.40
N GLY A 219 1.29 -5.82 20.16
CA GLY A 219 1.92 -4.77 20.96
C GLY A 219 2.24 -3.51 20.18
N LEU A 220 1.53 -3.25 19.06
CA LEU A 220 1.66 -2.01 18.30
C LEU A 220 1.10 -0.81 19.07
N ASP A 221 1.68 0.36 18.82
CA ASP A 221 1.19 1.66 19.30
C ASP A 221 0.36 2.37 18.22
N PHE A 222 0.64 2.09 16.94
CA PHE A 222 -0.14 2.60 15.82
C PHE A 222 -0.20 1.62 14.64
N ILE A 223 -1.19 1.81 13.77
CA ILE A 223 -1.29 1.14 12.46
C ILE A 223 -1.61 2.16 11.38
N VAL A 224 -1.27 1.86 10.13
CA VAL A 224 -1.80 2.55 8.95
C VAL A 224 -2.63 1.57 8.14
N SER A 225 -3.90 1.90 7.91
CA SER A 225 -4.77 1.13 7.01
C SER A 225 -4.51 1.56 5.57
N THR A 226 -4.13 0.61 4.70
CA THR A 226 -3.66 0.88 3.33
C THR A 226 -4.39 0.03 2.31
N ASP A 227 -5.71 -0.15 2.46
CA ASP A 227 -6.52 -0.91 1.50
C ASP A 227 -6.29 -0.42 0.06
N HIS A 228 -6.15 -1.37 -0.87
CA HIS A 228 -5.84 -1.07 -2.27
C HIS A 228 -6.83 -0.12 -2.94
N ASN A 229 -6.31 1.00 -3.45
CA ASN A 229 -7.00 1.90 -4.38
C ASN A 229 -8.37 2.42 -3.90
N THR A 230 -8.60 2.48 -2.57
CA THR A 230 -9.88 2.87 -1.99
C THR A 230 -9.70 3.58 -0.65
N SER A 231 -10.49 4.63 -0.45
CA SER A 231 -10.56 5.35 0.82
C SER A 231 -11.67 4.85 1.75
N SER A 232 -12.33 3.73 1.42
CA SER A 232 -13.60 3.35 2.05
C SER A 232 -13.47 2.99 3.55
N SER A 233 -12.41 2.31 3.96
CA SER A 233 -12.15 1.97 5.37
C SER A 233 -11.88 3.22 6.23
N GLN A 234 -11.25 4.23 5.65
CA GLN A 234 -10.90 5.50 6.30
C GLN A 234 -12.12 6.23 6.89
N LEU A 235 -13.31 5.96 6.37
CA LEU A 235 -14.55 6.62 6.75
C LEU A 235 -15.22 6.02 7.99
N GLN A 236 -14.73 4.92 8.56
CA GLN A 236 -15.42 4.20 9.65
C GLN A 236 -14.50 3.68 10.76
N TRP A 237 -13.19 3.94 10.70
CA TRP A 237 -12.25 3.50 11.74
C TRP A 237 -12.57 4.01 13.16
N GLY A 238 -13.38 5.06 13.29
CA GLY A 238 -13.86 5.55 14.58
C GLY A 238 -14.73 4.54 15.33
N ASP A 239 -15.38 3.61 14.63
CA ASP A 239 -16.18 2.54 15.25
C ASP A 239 -15.31 1.50 15.98
N GLU A 240 -14.04 1.36 15.57
CA GLU A 240 -13.08 0.39 16.11
C GLU A 240 -11.95 1.06 16.92
N ALA A 241 -12.02 2.38 17.09
CA ALA A 241 -10.98 3.14 17.76
C ALA A 241 -10.87 2.77 19.25
N THR A 242 -9.63 2.61 19.72
CA THR A 242 -9.32 2.41 21.13
C THR A 242 -8.43 3.54 21.64
N ASP A 243 -8.32 3.69 22.97
CA ASP A 243 -7.44 4.70 23.57
C ASP A 243 -5.97 4.26 23.60
N ASP A 244 -5.67 3.02 23.23
CA ASP A 244 -4.35 2.39 23.28
C ASP A 244 -3.80 1.93 21.91
N LEU A 245 -4.45 2.30 20.80
CA LEU A 245 -3.93 2.11 19.43
C LEU A 245 -4.28 3.31 18.57
N LEU A 246 -3.28 3.98 17.99
CA LEU A 246 -3.51 5.06 17.04
C LEU A 246 -3.73 4.48 15.63
N ILE A 247 -4.87 4.80 15.01
CA ILE A 247 -5.17 4.37 13.65
C ILE A 247 -4.95 5.55 12.70
N LEU A 248 -4.03 5.40 11.76
CA LEU A 248 -3.78 6.35 10.69
C LEU A 248 -4.42 5.84 9.40
N ASN A 249 -4.88 6.77 8.55
CA ASN A 249 -5.37 6.42 7.23
C ASN A 249 -4.23 6.40 6.22
N GLY A 250 -4.34 5.50 5.26
CA GLY A 250 -3.54 5.47 4.06
C GLY A 250 -4.29 4.79 2.92
N GLU A 251 -3.58 4.56 1.83
CA GLU A 251 -4.04 3.84 0.65
C GLU A 251 -2.81 3.21 0.00
N GLU A 252 -2.82 1.89 -0.25
CA GLU A 252 -1.82 1.31 -1.15
C GLU A 252 -2.27 1.56 -2.58
N VAL A 253 -1.55 2.46 -3.25
CA VAL A 253 -1.81 2.77 -4.64
C VAL A 253 -1.18 1.67 -5.48
N THR A 254 -2.04 0.79 -5.98
CA THR A 254 -1.69 -0.40 -6.74
C THR A 254 -1.83 -0.12 -8.21
N THR A 255 -0.69 0.21 -8.83
CA THR A 255 -0.59 0.46 -10.28
C THR A 255 -0.23 -0.82 -11.03
N ARG A 256 0.00 -0.71 -12.34
CA ARG A 256 0.53 -1.81 -13.17
C ARG A 256 2.06 -1.79 -13.27
N SER A 257 2.74 -0.94 -12.49
CA SER A 257 4.18 -0.64 -12.52
C SER A 257 4.80 -0.60 -11.10
N GLY A 258 4.13 -1.18 -10.11
CA GLY A 258 4.53 -1.15 -8.72
C GLY A 258 3.42 -0.67 -7.80
N HIS A 259 3.53 -1.07 -6.54
CA HIS A 259 2.66 -0.60 -5.48
C HIS A 259 3.37 0.43 -4.61
N TRP A 260 2.59 1.35 -4.04
CA TRP A 260 3.13 2.33 -3.11
C TRP A 260 2.08 2.80 -2.10
N PRO A 261 2.29 2.53 -0.79
CA PRO A 261 1.51 3.11 0.28
C PRO A 261 1.66 4.63 0.36
N ALA A 262 0.53 5.31 0.25
CA ALA A 262 0.35 6.69 0.69
C ALA A 262 -0.12 6.68 2.15
N ILE A 263 0.75 7.04 3.09
CA ILE A 263 0.45 6.95 4.53
C ILE A 263 0.19 8.32 5.16
N GLY A 264 -0.72 8.36 6.14
CA GLY A 264 -1.04 9.59 6.88
C GLY A 264 -2.01 10.52 6.15
N LEU A 265 -2.99 9.97 5.44
CA LEU A 265 -3.98 10.74 4.71
C LEU A 265 -5.11 11.27 5.61
N PRO A 266 -5.70 12.43 5.31
CA PRO A 266 -7.01 12.80 5.84
C PRO A 266 -8.06 11.77 5.41
N ALA A 267 -9.00 11.46 6.29
CA ALA A 267 -10.05 10.48 6.01
C ALA A 267 -10.85 10.83 4.75
N GLY A 268 -11.01 9.84 3.87
CA GLY A 268 -11.72 9.99 2.60
C GLY A 268 -10.87 10.58 1.49
N THR A 269 -9.56 10.78 1.67
CA THR A 269 -8.66 11.12 0.57
C THR A 269 -8.45 9.89 -0.31
N TRP A 270 -8.60 10.05 -1.62
CA TRP A 270 -8.35 8.99 -2.60
C TRP A 270 -7.23 9.41 -3.55
N ILE A 271 -6.34 8.47 -3.84
CA ILE A 271 -5.24 8.67 -4.77
C ILE A 271 -5.47 7.77 -5.99
N ASP A 272 -5.45 8.36 -7.18
CA ASP A 272 -5.75 7.59 -8.38
C ASP A 272 -4.56 6.71 -8.77
N TRP A 273 -4.79 5.46 -9.17
CA TRP A 273 -3.77 4.48 -9.54
C TRP A 273 -3.64 4.27 -11.06
N ARG A 274 -4.51 4.91 -11.85
CA ARG A 274 -4.75 4.60 -13.27
C ARG A 274 -3.68 5.16 -14.22
N TYR A 275 -2.41 4.91 -13.91
CA TYR A 275 -1.23 5.33 -14.67
C TYR A 275 -0.09 4.29 -14.54
N ARG A 276 1.00 4.48 -15.29
CA ARG A 276 2.19 3.60 -15.26
C ARG A 276 3.47 4.36 -14.92
N ALA A 277 4.57 3.65 -14.66
CA ALA A 277 5.88 4.27 -14.42
C ALA A 277 6.40 5.08 -15.63
N SER A 278 5.94 4.75 -16.85
CA SER A 278 6.20 5.56 -18.05
C SER A 278 5.56 6.95 -17.99
N ASP A 279 4.52 7.13 -17.17
CA ASP A 279 3.77 8.37 -16.99
C ASP A 279 4.32 9.15 -15.79
N SER A 280 5.61 9.45 -15.81
CA SER A 280 6.34 10.03 -14.66
C SER A 280 5.73 11.33 -14.10
N LYS A 281 5.04 12.11 -14.95
CA LYS A 281 4.32 13.32 -14.52
C LYS A 281 3.09 13.00 -13.66
N ASP A 282 2.39 11.91 -13.96
CA ASP A 282 1.21 11.49 -13.20
C ASP A 282 1.65 10.93 -11.85
N PHE A 283 2.73 10.14 -11.82
CA PHE A 283 3.30 9.69 -10.54
C PHE A 283 3.70 10.87 -9.65
N GLN A 284 4.45 11.84 -10.18
CA GLN A 284 4.82 13.04 -9.42
C GLN A 284 3.60 13.84 -8.97
N HIS A 285 2.56 13.95 -9.81
CA HIS A 285 1.32 14.64 -9.46
C HIS A 285 0.64 14.01 -8.24
N PHE A 286 0.55 12.68 -8.17
CA PHE A 286 -0.07 11.97 -7.05
C PHE A 286 0.81 11.97 -5.81
N VAL A 287 2.13 11.92 -5.95
CA VAL A 287 3.07 12.14 -4.84
C VAL A 287 2.88 13.55 -4.24
N ASP A 288 2.77 14.58 -5.09
CA ASP A 288 2.50 15.95 -4.63
C ASP A 288 1.14 16.06 -3.93
N GLN A 289 0.13 15.29 -4.36
CA GLN A 289 -1.18 15.23 -3.69
C GLN A 289 -1.03 14.67 -2.27
N VAL A 290 -0.29 13.58 -2.10
CA VAL A 290 -0.01 12.98 -0.78
C VAL A 290 0.75 13.96 0.11
N HIS A 291 1.79 14.62 -0.40
CA HIS A 291 2.55 15.61 0.36
C HIS A 291 1.70 16.82 0.78
N LYS A 292 0.81 17.32 -0.09
CA LYS A 292 -0.14 18.40 0.25
C LYS A 292 -1.11 17.99 1.35
N ALA A 293 -1.45 16.70 1.40
CA ALA A 293 -2.28 16.12 2.46
C ALA A 293 -1.49 15.88 3.77
N GLY A 294 -0.17 16.10 3.78
CA GLY A 294 0.71 15.89 4.92
C GLY A 294 1.16 14.43 5.10
N GLY A 295 0.96 13.58 4.09
CA GLY A 295 1.35 12.17 4.09
C GLY A 295 2.76 11.92 3.56
N LEU A 296 3.15 10.64 3.54
CA LEU A 296 4.39 10.14 2.95
C LEU A 296 4.11 9.06 1.90
N VAL A 297 5.05 8.87 0.99
CA VAL A 297 5.00 7.83 -0.05
C VAL A 297 6.07 6.76 0.22
N THR A 298 5.66 5.49 0.23
CA THR A 298 6.54 4.33 0.40
C THR A 298 6.68 3.57 -0.92
N ALA A 299 7.92 3.27 -1.33
CA ALA A 299 8.17 2.23 -2.34
C ALA A 299 7.98 0.86 -1.69
N ALA A 300 6.83 0.22 -1.92
CA ALA A 300 6.48 -1.05 -1.29
C ALA A 300 7.13 -2.24 -1.98
N HIS A 301 7.47 -3.24 -1.17
CA HIS A 301 8.00 -4.57 -1.53
C HIS A 301 8.63 -4.66 -2.93
N PRO A 302 9.71 -3.89 -3.20
CA PRO A 302 10.06 -3.49 -4.56
C PRO A 302 10.43 -4.62 -5.51
N PHE A 303 10.85 -5.77 -4.95
CA PHE A 303 11.24 -6.97 -5.68
C PHE A 303 10.23 -8.12 -5.52
N ALA A 304 9.05 -7.88 -4.95
CA ALA A 304 8.01 -8.89 -4.79
C ALA A 304 7.68 -9.55 -6.13
N ASN A 305 7.71 -10.88 -6.14
CA ASN A 305 7.49 -11.67 -7.34
C ASN A 305 5.99 -11.83 -7.69
N CYS A 306 5.31 -10.71 -7.96
CA CYS A 306 3.99 -10.70 -8.57
C CYS A 306 3.91 -9.71 -9.75
N PHE A 307 3.05 -10.03 -10.72
CA PHE A 307 2.82 -9.14 -11.86
C PHE A 307 2.31 -7.80 -11.33
N GLY A 308 2.87 -6.69 -11.83
CA GLY A 308 2.51 -5.33 -11.41
C GLY A 308 3.05 -4.88 -10.04
N CYS A 309 3.68 -5.76 -9.26
CA CYS A 309 4.19 -5.44 -7.92
C CYS A 309 5.60 -4.85 -7.94
N THR A 310 6.44 -5.30 -8.88
CA THR A 310 7.81 -4.77 -9.03
C THR A 310 7.78 -3.25 -9.14
N TYR A 311 8.52 -2.58 -8.27
CA TYR A 311 8.51 -1.12 -8.20
C TYR A 311 9.36 -0.54 -9.34
N GLU A 312 8.69 -0.11 -10.41
CA GLU A 312 9.33 0.43 -11.62
C GLU A 312 9.53 1.96 -11.56
N PHE A 313 8.97 2.63 -10.54
CA PHE A 313 9.08 4.07 -10.38
C PHE A 313 10.48 4.49 -9.88
N ALA A 314 10.81 5.77 -10.06
CA ALA A 314 12.03 6.33 -9.50
C ALA A 314 11.96 6.34 -7.97
N TYR A 315 12.89 5.65 -7.31
CA TYR A 315 12.95 5.58 -5.85
C TYR A 315 13.14 6.95 -5.21
N GLU A 316 13.86 7.86 -5.86
CA GLU A 316 14.14 9.20 -5.33
C GLU A 316 12.90 10.10 -5.18
N ILE A 317 11.76 9.67 -5.74
CA ILE A 317 10.47 10.35 -5.57
C ILE A 317 9.76 9.86 -4.29
N ALA A 318 10.04 8.64 -3.82
CA ALA A 318 9.47 8.11 -2.59
C ALA A 318 10.15 8.71 -1.35
N ASP A 319 9.39 8.81 -0.26
CA ASP A 319 9.92 9.23 1.04
C ASP A 319 10.53 8.06 1.83
N LEU A 320 10.05 6.84 1.60
CA LEU A 320 10.38 5.61 2.33
C LEU A 320 10.57 4.44 1.36
N VAL A 321 11.34 3.42 1.75
CA VAL A 321 11.44 2.14 1.05
C VAL A 321 11.10 1.01 2.02
N GLU A 322 10.12 0.19 1.68
CA GLU A 322 9.81 -1.03 2.43
C GLU A 322 10.81 -2.12 2.04
N ILE A 323 11.77 -2.38 2.92
CA ILE A 323 12.87 -3.31 2.67
C ILE A 323 12.62 -4.72 3.22
N TRP A 324 11.54 -4.87 3.98
CA TRP A 324 11.13 -6.11 4.60
C TRP A 324 9.61 -6.14 4.66
N ASN A 325 9.01 -7.04 3.90
CA ASN A 325 7.58 -7.22 3.78
C ASN A 325 7.18 -8.65 4.18
N GLY A 326 6.36 -8.80 5.22
CA GLY A 326 5.90 -10.11 5.66
C GLY A 326 7.02 -11.04 6.19
N PRO A 327 6.83 -12.37 6.10
CA PRO A 327 7.88 -13.35 6.34
C PRO A 327 9.13 -13.12 5.48
N TRP A 328 10.33 -13.11 6.08
CA TRP A 328 11.56 -12.84 5.34
C TRP A 328 11.83 -13.83 4.19
N THR A 329 12.06 -13.29 2.99
CA THR A 329 12.31 -14.02 1.74
C THR A 329 13.58 -13.55 1.02
N GLU A 330 13.88 -14.16 -0.13
CA GLU A 330 14.95 -13.69 -1.02
C GLU A 330 14.60 -12.34 -1.68
N ASP A 331 13.31 -12.03 -1.88
CA ASP A 331 12.84 -10.75 -2.43
C ASP A 331 13.19 -9.60 -1.47
N ASP A 332 13.05 -9.82 -0.16
CA ASP A 332 13.47 -8.87 0.88
C ASP A 332 14.98 -8.67 0.89
N GLN A 333 15.76 -9.77 0.74
CA GLN A 333 17.21 -9.66 0.65
C GLN A 333 17.66 -8.86 -0.58
N ALA A 334 17.03 -9.10 -1.74
CA ALA A 334 17.28 -8.32 -2.95
C ALA A 334 16.95 -6.83 -2.74
N THR A 335 15.89 -6.54 -1.98
CA THR A 335 15.52 -5.18 -1.62
C THR A 335 16.56 -4.52 -0.72
N VAL A 336 17.05 -5.22 0.31
CA VAL A 336 18.13 -4.72 1.17
C VAL A 336 19.41 -4.48 0.38
N ASP A 337 19.80 -5.38 -0.52
CA ASP A 337 20.99 -5.22 -1.36
C ASP A 337 20.88 -3.99 -2.28
N HIS A 338 19.69 -3.78 -2.87
CA HIS A 338 19.41 -2.60 -3.68
C HIS A 338 19.47 -1.31 -2.86
N TRP A 339 18.80 -1.28 -1.71
CA TRP A 339 18.76 -0.13 -0.81
C TRP A 339 20.16 0.21 -0.25
N ASP A 340 20.96 -0.78 0.10
CA ASP A 340 22.35 -0.62 0.53
C ASP A 340 23.22 -0.02 -0.59
N GLY A 341 22.97 -0.43 -1.85
CA GLY A 341 23.57 0.19 -3.03
C GLY A 341 23.22 1.68 -3.18
N LEU A 342 21.96 2.05 -3.00
CA LEU A 342 21.52 3.46 -2.99
C LEU A 342 22.22 4.25 -1.89
N LEU A 343 22.29 3.69 -0.67
CA LEU A 343 23.00 4.28 0.46
C LEU A 343 24.50 4.48 0.17
N ARG A 344 25.18 3.50 -0.43
CA ARG A 344 26.61 3.63 -0.81
C ARG A 344 26.85 4.71 -1.86
N SER A 345 25.87 4.94 -2.74
CA SER A 345 25.90 5.98 -3.78
C SER A 345 25.56 7.39 -3.28
N GLY A 346 25.19 7.53 -2.00
CA GLY A 346 24.79 8.81 -1.40
C GLY A 346 23.32 9.18 -1.62
N LYS A 347 22.51 8.25 -2.14
CA LYS A 347 21.05 8.42 -2.34
C LYS A 347 20.29 7.72 -1.23
N TRP A 348 20.36 8.25 -0.01
CA TRP A 348 19.67 7.63 1.11
C TRP A 348 18.18 7.98 1.12
N ILE A 349 17.35 6.94 1.20
CA ILE A 349 15.92 7.02 1.47
C ILE A 349 15.67 6.16 2.71
N PRO A 350 14.95 6.65 3.74
CA PRO A 350 14.68 5.86 4.94
C PRO A 350 14.02 4.50 4.65
N ALA A 351 14.50 3.47 5.35
CA ALA A 351 13.95 2.12 5.29
C ALA A 351 12.80 1.94 6.30
N ILE A 352 11.75 1.23 5.89
CA ILE A 352 10.68 0.71 6.74
C ILE A 352 10.49 -0.80 6.48
N GLY A 353 9.68 -1.45 7.30
CA GLY A 353 9.31 -2.85 7.10
C GLY A 353 8.01 -3.13 7.83
N ASP A 354 7.06 -3.69 7.11
CA ASP A 354 5.66 -3.80 7.51
C ASP A 354 5.07 -5.13 7.02
N SER A 355 3.92 -5.54 7.57
CA SER A 355 3.51 -6.94 7.44
C SER A 355 2.79 -7.29 6.14
N ASP A 356 2.13 -6.30 5.55
CA ASP A 356 1.24 -6.47 4.39
C ASP A 356 0.27 -7.64 4.59
N ALA A 357 -0.30 -7.70 5.80
CA ALA A 357 -1.10 -8.82 6.25
C ALA A 357 -2.51 -8.75 5.65
N HIS A 358 -2.82 -9.68 4.74
CA HIS A 358 -4.11 -9.81 4.09
C HIS A 358 -4.99 -10.88 4.76
N ASN A 359 -4.41 -12.03 5.10
CA ASN A 359 -5.11 -13.25 5.45
C ASN A 359 -4.92 -13.64 6.93
N PRO A 360 -5.85 -14.38 7.57
CA PRO A 360 -5.74 -14.73 8.98
C PRO A 360 -4.50 -15.56 9.35
N ASN A 361 -3.89 -16.23 8.38
CA ASN A 361 -2.63 -16.98 8.56
C ASN A 361 -1.36 -16.12 8.39
N GLN A 362 -1.48 -14.88 7.89
CA GLN A 362 -0.40 -13.89 7.90
C GLN A 362 -0.41 -13.15 9.24
N ILE A 363 0.78 -12.87 9.77
CA ILE A 363 0.96 -12.29 11.09
C ILE A 363 1.03 -10.77 10.95
N VAL A 364 0.08 -10.06 11.56
CA VAL A 364 0.16 -8.60 11.72
C VAL A 364 1.40 -8.26 12.53
N ALA A 365 2.12 -7.19 12.15
CA ALA A 365 3.39 -6.76 12.73
C ALA A 365 4.62 -7.65 12.47
N LEU A 366 4.56 -8.55 11.47
CA LEU A 366 5.71 -9.30 10.99
C LEU A 366 6.12 -8.84 9.57
N PRO A 367 7.18 -8.02 9.44
CA PRO A 367 7.77 -7.20 10.51
C PRO A 367 6.89 -6.00 10.84
N HIS A 368 7.38 -5.15 11.74
CA HIS A 368 6.86 -3.81 11.96
C HIS A 368 8.00 -2.81 12.11
N THR A 369 7.66 -1.54 11.94
CA THR A 369 8.58 -0.41 12.09
C THR A 369 8.49 0.16 13.51
N VAL A 370 9.64 0.45 14.11
CA VAL A 370 9.77 1.12 15.41
C VAL A 370 10.38 2.50 15.18
N VAL A 371 9.59 3.56 15.40
CA VAL A 371 9.95 4.94 15.09
C VAL A 371 10.13 5.79 16.35
N LEU A 372 11.19 6.58 16.41
CA LEU A 372 11.38 7.61 17.43
C LEU A 372 10.63 8.88 17.01
N ALA A 373 9.60 9.21 17.77
CA ALA A 373 8.76 10.38 17.55
C ALA A 373 8.59 11.19 18.84
N ASP A 374 8.35 12.49 18.70
CA ASP A 374 8.14 13.40 19.85
C ASP A 374 6.80 13.15 20.58
N SER A 375 5.86 12.47 19.93
CA SER A 375 4.62 11.99 20.53
C SER A 375 3.92 10.96 19.65
N LEU A 376 2.97 10.21 20.22
CA LEU A 376 2.06 9.32 19.47
C LEU A 376 1.00 10.13 18.72
N ARG A 377 1.41 10.83 17.65
CA ARG A 377 0.54 11.59 16.74
C ARG A 377 1.06 11.49 15.32
N GLN A 378 0.15 11.45 14.34
CA GLN A 378 0.47 11.33 12.91
C GLN A 378 1.67 12.18 12.49
N LYS A 379 1.61 13.51 12.68
CA LYS A 379 2.68 14.42 12.26
C LYS A 379 4.06 14.08 12.83
N ASP A 380 4.11 13.61 14.08
CA ASP A 380 5.35 13.37 14.81
C ASP A 380 5.92 12.00 14.41
N LEU A 381 5.04 11.01 14.19
CA LEU A 381 5.40 9.69 13.64
C LEU A 381 5.96 9.81 12.22
N LEU A 382 5.25 10.50 11.32
CA LEU A 382 5.70 10.71 9.93
C LEU A 382 7.01 11.50 9.88
N ALA A 383 7.18 12.52 10.74
CA ALA A 383 8.45 13.24 10.84
C ALA A 383 9.60 12.34 11.35
N GLY A 384 9.32 11.37 12.23
CA GLY A 384 10.27 10.35 12.65
C GLY A 384 10.68 9.42 11.51
N LEU A 385 9.70 8.89 10.77
CA LEU A 385 9.91 7.99 9.63
C LEU A 385 10.70 8.69 8.51
N LYS A 386 10.28 9.89 8.10
CA LYS A 386 10.96 10.68 7.05
C LYS A 386 12.39 11.07 7.42
N ALA A 387 12.70 11.19 8.71
CA ALA A 387 14.05 11.44 9.20
C ALA A 387 14.87 10.15 9.37
N GLY A 388 14.32 8.98 9.03
CA GLY A 388 14.96 7.68 9.22
C GLY A 388 15.27 7.36 10.67
N ARG A 389 14.56 7.98 11.62
CA ARG A 389 14.69 7.66 13.05
C ARG A 389 13.87 6.41 13.37
N SER A 390 14.15 5.32 12.67
CA SER A 390 13.40 4.08 12.74
C SER A 390 14.27 2.83 12.56
N TRP A 391 13.81 1.73 13.16
CA TRP A 391 14.36 0.39 12.99
C TRP A 391 13.23 -0.63 12.87
N LEU A 392 13.55 -1.82 12.37
CA LEU A 392 12.60 -2.87 11.99
C LEU A 392 12.75 -4.05 12.93
N ALA A 393 11.66 -4.77 13.20
CA ALA A 393 11.69 -5.94 14.05
C ALA A 393 10.70 -7.01 13.60
N GLU A 394 11.08 -8.29 13.70
CA GLU A 394 10.15 -9.41 13.46
C GLU A 394 9.05 -9.53 14.52
N SER A 395 9.24 -8.96 15.72
CA SER A 395 8.25 -9.01 16.80
C SER A 395 8.52 -7.99 17.91
N SER A 396 7.51 -7.75 18.75
CA SER A 396 7.62 -6.84 19.91
C SER A 396 8.53 -7.35 21.03
N ALA A 397 8.95 -8.64 20.97
CA ALA A 397 9.93 -9.20 21.89
C ALA A 397 11.35 -8.67 21.65
N VAL A 398 11.66 -8.21 20.42
CA VAL A 398 12.97 -7.67 20.08
C VAL A 398 13.16 -6.30 20.72
N GLN A 399 14.28 -6.14 21.43
CA GLN A 399 14.73 -4.87 21.99
C GLN A 399 16.03 -4.46 21.30
N LEU A 400 16.17 -3.17 20.97
CA LEU A 400 17.33 -2.65 20.25
C LEU A 400 17.64 -1.22 20.71
N SER A 401 18.90 -0.95 21.01
CA SER A 401 19.46 0.40 21.03
C SER A 401 20.74 0.45 20.19
N PHE A 402 20.92 1.55 19.47
CA PHE A 402 22.07 1.74 18.59
C PHE A 402 22.50 3.20 18.61
N SER A 403 23.78 3.45 18.87
CA SER A 403 24.33 4.79 19.03
C SER A 403 25.79 4.86 18.61
N VAL A 404 26.23 6.06 18.24
CA VAL A 404 27.65 6.38 17.98
C VAL A 404 28.05 7.56 18.85
N SER A 405 29.24 7.51 19.46
CA SER A 405 29.79 8.58 20.30
C SER A 405 31.26 8.86 20.00
N ASP A 406 31.68 10.12 20.07
CA ASP A 406 33.10 10.52 20.00
C ASP A 406 33.72 10.79 21.39
N GLY A 407 32.99 10.44 22.45
CA GLY A 407 33.36 10.72 23.85
C GLY A 407 32.84 12.06 24.38
N GLY A 408 32.37 12.96 23.51
CA GLY A 408 31.73 14.22 23.91
C GLY A 408 30.29 14.37 23.41
N LYS A 409 30.03 13.95 22.17
CA LYS A 409 28.71 13.98 21.52
C LYS A 409 28.27 12.57 21.15
N SER A 410 26.96 12.38 21.03
CA SER A 410 26.37 11.14 20.55
C SER A 410 25.30 11.39 19.49
N ALA A 411 25.13 10.42 18.59
CA ALA A 411 24.04 10.36 17.62
C ALA A 411 23.36 8.99 17.68
N GLY A 412 22.04 8.97 17.47
CA GLY A 412 21.24 7.76 17.34
C GLY A 412 20.83 7.47 15.88
N ILE A 413 19.99 6.44 15.72
CA ILE A 413 19.43 6.00 14.44
C ILE A 413 18.80 7.18 13.68
N GLY A 414 19.17 7.36 12.40
CA GLY A 414 18.70 8.45 11.55
C GLY A 414 19.38 9.80 11.79
N GLU A 415 20.27 9.89 12.79
CA GLU A 415 21.01 11.11 13.09
C GLU A 415 22.43 11.09 12.50
N ARG A 416 23.13 12.23 12.63
CA ARG A 416 24.52 12.40 12.21
C ARG A 416 25.41 12.81 13.37
N LEU A 417 26.49 12.08 13.57
CA LEU A 417 27.58 12.48 14.45
C LEU A 417 28.62 13.28 13.67
N ALA A 418 28.60 14.60 13.83
CA ALA A 418 29.58 15.50 13.23
C ALA A 418 30.90 15.53 14.02
N SER A 419 31.79 14.58 13.71
CA SER A 419 33.15 14.46 14.28
C SER A 419 34.24 14.62 13.21
N ASP A 420 35.45 15.00 13.64
CA ASP A 420 36.59 15.15 12.73
C ASP A 420 37.12 13.80 12.26
N ILE A 421 37.66 13.74 11.03
CA ILE A 421 38.10 12.51 10.36
C ILE A 421 39.11 11.65 11.15
N GLY A 422 39.88 12.27 12.06
CA GLY A 422 40.85 11.59 12.93
C GLY A 422 40.34 11.31 14.35
N THR A 423 39.11 11.68 14.67
CA THR A 423 38.51 11.43 15.99
C THR A 423 37.96 10.00 16.02
N PRO A 424 38.39 9.15 16.96
CA PRO A 424 37.79 7.83 17.12
C PRO A 424 36.33 7.96 17.53
N VAL A 425 35.46 7.15 16.95
CA VAL A 425 34.05 7.05 17.31
C VAL A 425 33.73 5.63 17.74
N THR A 426 33.04 5.49 18.86
CA THR A 426 32.58 4.20 19.39
C THR A 426 31.13 3.99 19.00
N VAL A 427 30.89 2.95 18.23
CA VAL A 427 29.57 2.41 17.89
C VAL A 427 29.19 1.41 18.97
N THR A 428 27.99 1.56 19.54
CA THR A 428 27.45 0.66 20.56
C THR A 428 26.08 0.18 20.13
N ALA A 429 25.91 -1.14 20.07
CA ALA A 429 24.64 -1.81 19.86
C ALA A 429 24.28 -2.63 21.10
N GLN A 430 23.03 -2.54 21.55
CA GLN A 430 22.48 -3.43 22.57
C GLN A 430 21.24 -4.08 22.01
N VAL A 431 21.18 -5.41 22.08
CA VAL A 431 20.05 -6.19 21.60
C VAL A 431 19.50 -7.09 22.69
N GLY A 432 18.20 -7.39 22.61
CA GLY A 432 17.50 -8.28 23.53
C GLY A 432 16.38 -9.05 22.84
N GLY A 433 16.04 -10.23 23.36
CA GLY A 433 14.99 -11.08 22.81
C GLY A 433 15.38 -11.86 21.55
N VAL A 434 16.69 -12.00 21.27
CA VAL A 434 17.21 -12.53 19.99
C VAL A 434 18.26 -13.64 20.17
N PRO A 435 17.96 -14.74 20.90
CA PRO A 435 18.93 -15.79 21.20
C PRO A 435 19.44 -16.51 19.95
N GLY A 436 20.74 -16.85 19.92
CA GLY A 436 21.37 -17.60 18.84
C GLY A 436 21.44 -16.87 17.50
N THR A 437 21.14 -15.57 17.48
CA THR A 437 21.27 -14.72 16.29
C THR A 437 22.69 -14.17 16.16
N THR A 438 23.01 -13.63 14.99
CA THR A 438 24.23 -12.85 14.77
C THR A 438 23.87 -11.38 14.71
N VAL A 439 24.53 -10.57 15.53
CA VAL A 439 24.47 -9.10 15.45
C VAL A 439 25.66 -8.63 14.65
N SER A 440 25.41 -7.85 13.60
CA SER A 440 26.44 -7.30 12.71
C SER A 440 26.32 -5.79 12.66
N ILE A 441 27.42 -5.09 12.88
CA ILE A 441 27.57 -3.66 12.59
C ILE A 441 28.20 -3.55 11.19
N LEU A 442 27.52 -2.85 10.30
CA LEU A 442 27.91 -2.67 8.91
C LEU A 442 28.25 -1.21 8.64
N ASP A 443 29.19 -0.97 7.74
CA ASP A 443 29.43 0.31 7.09
C ASP A 443 29.37 0.18 5.56
N GLN A 444 29.82 1.22 4.82
CA GLN A 444 29.85 1.22 3.35
C GLN A 444 30.72 0.15 2.68
N LEU A 445 31.47 -0.67 3.43
CA LEU A 445 32.20 -1.84 2.91
C LEU A 445 31.41 -3.13 3.14
N GLY A 446 30.60 -3.20 4.19
CA GLY A 446 29.82 -4.38 4.56
C GLY A 446 29.89 -4.61 6.07
N PRO A 447 29.68 -5.86 6.54
CA PRO A 447 29.87 -6.21 7.95
C PRO A 447 31.33 -6.01 8.39
N GLU A 448 31.54 -5.15 9.37
CA GLU A 448 32.87 -4.82 9.92
C GLU A 448 33.10 -5.46 11.30
N HIS A 449 32.02 -5.66 12.07
CA HIS A 449 32.07 -6.30 13.37
C HIS A 449 30.81 -7.12 13.63
N SER A 450 30.97 -8.40 13.94
CA SER A 450 29.86 -9.33 14.18
C SER A 450 30.09 -10.18 15.41
N GLU A 451 29.03 -10.39 16.18
CA GLU A 451 29.04 -11.25 17.37
C GLU A 451 27.79 -12.14 17.40
N THR A 452 27.95 -13.38 17.88
CA THR A 452 26.83 -14.27 18.15
C THR A 452 26.18 -13.88 19.48
N VAL A 453 24.86 -13.71 19.48
CA VAL A 453 24.08 -13.47 20.69
C VAL A 453 23.98 -14.77 21.48
N PRO A 454 24.35 -14.79 22.77
CA PRO A 454 24.25 -15.98 23.60
C PRO A 454 22.80 -16.44 23.77
N ASP A 455 22.62 -17.65 24.31
CA ASP A 455 21.30 -18.25 24.54
C ASP A 455 20.40 -17.43 25.49
N SER A 456 20.98 -16.52 26.29
CA SER A 456 20.20 -15.55 27.08
C SER A 456 19.39 -14.57 26.22
N GLY A 457 19.73 -14.44 24.93
CA GLY A 457 19.05 -13.57 23.97
C GLY A 457 19.42 -12.10 24.08
N THR A 458 20.46 -11.75 24.83
CA THR A 458 20.92 -10.37 25.03
C THR A 458 22.41 -10.23 24.74
N ALA A 459 22.81 -9.17 24.03
CA ALA A 459 24.22 -8.84 23.80
C ALA A 459 24.44 -7.33 23.79
N THR A 460 25.65 -6.91 24.17
CA THR A 460 26.17 -5.55 23.92
C THR A 460 27.40 -5.69 23.05
N VAL A 461 27.36 -5.07 21.88
CA VAL A 461 28.40 -5.15 20.85
C VAL A 461 28.98 -3.75 20.66
N THR A 462 30.31 -3.64 20.72
CA THR A 462 31.00 -2.35 20.57
C THR A 462 32.06 -2.43 19.49
N TRP A 463 32.11 -1.43 18.63
CA TRP A 463 33.11 -1.30 17.58
C TRP A 463 33.63 0.13 17.53
N THR A 464 34.96 0.30 17.41
CA THR A 464 35.57 1.63 17.26
C THR A 464 36.04 1.82 15.83
N THR A 465 35.55 2.88 15.20
CA THR A 465 35.94 3.29 13.85
C THR A 465 36.31 4.78 13.84
N TYR A 466 36.51 5.35 12.65
CA TYR A 466 36.81 6.76 12.44
C TYR A 466 35.97 7.29 11.28
N PRO A 467 35.58 8.58 11.27
CA PRO A 467 34.87 9.16 10.13
C PRO A 467 35.67 9.13 8.81
N ARG A 468 37.00 8.95 8.85
CA ARG A 468 37.83 8.70 7.65
C ARG A 468 37.58 7.34 6.99
N TYR A 469 37.03 6.38 7.71
CA TYR A 469 36.80 5.02 7.22
C TYR A 469 35.32 4.79 7.00
N SER A 470 34.48 5.13 7.99
CA SER A 470 33.04 4.86 7.95
C SER A 470 32.25 6.15 7.74
N ARG A 471 31.46 6.19 6.66
CA ARG A 471 30.54 7.31 6.32
C ARG A 471 29.22 7.21 7.07
N TRP A 472 28.81 5.98 7.35
CA TRP A 472 27.62 5.63 8.11
C TRP A 472 27.83 4.26 8.73
N VAL A 473 27.06 3.96 9.76
CA VAL A 473 26.99 2.63 10.36
C VAL A 473 25.54 2.22 10.53
N ARG A 474 25.24 0.94 10.33
CA ARG A 474 23.92 0.36 10.58
C ARG A 474 24.05 -1.01 11.24
N LEU A 475 23.02 -1.41 11.96
CA LEU A 475 22.92 -2.70 12.61
C LEU A 475 21.99 -3.64 11.82
N GLU A 476 22.41 -4.89 11.68
CA GLU A 476 21.56 -6.02 11.31
C GLU A 476 21.63 -7.10 12.40
N VAL A 477 20.49 -7.71 12.72
CA VAL A 477 20.40 -8.90 13.56
C VAL A 477 19.78 -9.99 12.70
N ARG A 478 20.47 -11.12 12.55
CA ARG A 478 20.06 -12.18 11.63
C ARG A 478 20.12 -13.55 12.26
N ARG A 479 19.20 -14.42 11.84
CA ARG A 479 19.14 -15.82 12.27
C ARG A 479 19.80 -16.72 11.23
N PRO A 480 20.88 -17.45 11.57
CA PRO A 480 21.66 -18.21 10.58
C PRO A 480 20.85 -19.25 9.79
N SER A 481 19.95 -19.98 10.45
CA SER A 481 19.29 -21.17 9.89
C SER A 481 17.81 -20.98 9.53
N GLY A 482 17.36 -19.74 9.33
CA GLY A 482 15.93 -19.41 9.20
C GLY A 482 15.22 -19.37 10.56
N GLY A 483 13.97 -18.92 10.58
CA GLY A 483 13.23 -18.55 11.78
C GLY A 483 11.83 -19.18 11.90
N PRO A 484 11.10 -18.89 12.99
CA PRO A 484 9.77 -19.46 13.23
C PRO A 484 8.78 -19.17 12.09
N ASN A 485 8.99 -18.06 11.38
CA ASN A 485 8.10 -17.60 10.33
C ASN A 485 8.72 -17.74 8.93
N THR A 486 9.93 -18.30 8.78
CA THR A 486 10.61 -18.37 7.48
C THR A 486 11.64 -19.49 7.42
N THR A 487 11.70 -20.19 6.28
CA THR A 487 12.75 -21.17 6.00
C THR A 487 13.97 -20.56 5.33
N THR A 488 13.92 -19.27 4.98
CA THR A 488 15.03 -18.56 4.33
C THR A 488 16.21 -18.47 5.31
N PRO A 489 17.40 -18.98 4.98
CA PRO A 489 18.56 -18.87 5.84
C PRO A 489 18.98 -17.40 5.99
N ASN A 490 19.76 -17.09 7.02
CA ASN A 490 20.20 -15.72 7.31
C ASN A 490 19.04 -14.70 7.39
N ALA A 491 17.88 -15.14 7.90
CA ALA A 491 16.67 -14.33 7.97
C ALA A 491 16.86 -13.10 8.87
N MET A 492 16.34 -11.95 8.44
CA MET A 492 16.34 -10.74 9.25
C MET A 492 15.49 -10.92 10.51
N VAL A 493 15.99 -10.40 11.62
CA VAL A 493 15.32 -10.34 12.91
C VAL A 493 15.11 -8.88 13.31
N ALA A 494 16.12 -8.04 13.06
CA ALA A 494 16.02 -6.60 13.21
C ALA A 494 17.02 -5.87 12.30
N MET A 495 16.65 -4.67 11.86
CA MET A 495 17.54 -3.80 11.09
C MET A 495 17.33 -2.34 11.48
N THR A 496 18.40 -1.54 11.51
CA THR A 496 18.29 -0.08 11.72
C THR A 496 18.46 0.71 10.43
N ASN A 497 17.82 1.87 10.33
CA ASN A 497 18.34 2.95 9.48
C ASN A 497 19.74 3.39 9.93
N PRO A 498 20.55 3.98 9.04
CA PRO A 498 21.94 4.30 9.37
C PRO A 498 22.06 5.44 10.40
N ILE A 499 23.18 5.42 11.12
CA ILE A 499 23.73 6.60 11.81
C ILE A 499 24.86 7.13 10.93
N PHE A 500 24.78 8.39 10.52
CA PHE A 500 25.82 9.00 9.69
C PHE A 500 26.99 9.47 10.56
N VAL A 501 28.21 9.31 10.05
CA VAL A 501 29.44 9.63 10.78
C VAL A 501 30.27 10.59 9.93
N GLY A 502 30.70 11.69 10.54
CA GLY A 502 31.46 12.76 9.87
C GLY A 502 30.61 13.98 9.50
N LYS A 503 31.28 15.03 9.05
CA LYS A 503 30.69 16.37 8.86
C LYS A 503 29.78 16.52 7.63
N SER A 504 29.93 15.66 6.63
CA SER A 504 29.21 15.73 5.33
C SER A 504 28.66 14.37 4.94
#